data_AF-A0A3B8NYG7-F1
#
_entry.id   AF-A0A3B8NYG7-F1
#
_cell.length_a   1.000
_cell.length_b   1.000
_cell.length_c   1.000
_cell.angle_alpha   90.00
_cell.angle_beta   90.00
_cell.angle_gamma   90.00
#
_symmetry.space_group_name_H-M   'P 1'
#
loop_
_entity.id
_entity.type
_entity.pdbx_description
1 polymer ?
#
loop_
_entity_poly.entity_id
_entity_poly.type
_entity_poly.pdbx_seq_one_letter_code
_entity_poly.pdbx_strand_id
1 'polypeptide(L)' 'LCHIDFTPDILHLNDWQTALAAVYLNLYYRGDVRFTFMKTVFTIHNIQYQGKFGEEIIE' A
#
# COMPACT_ATOMS: atom_id res chain seq x y z
N LEU A 1 6.96 11.95 3.60
CA LEU A 1 8.14 11.29 4.22
C LEU A 1 9.42 12.12 4.11
N CYS A 2 9.64 12.90 3.03
CA CYS A 2 10.83 13.75 2.88
C CYS A 2 10.93 14.94 3.87
N HIS A 3 9.93 15.12 4.74
CA HIS A 3 9.84 16.23 5.69
C HIS A 3 10.03 15.77 7.15
N ILE A 4 10.33 14.48 7.36
CA ILE A 4 10.67 13.90 8.65
C ILE A 4 11.90 13.01 8.49
N ASP A 5 12.78 12.98 9.49
CA ASP A 5 13.97 12.11 9.49
C ASP A 5 13.59 10.68 9.93
N PHE A 6 12.73 10.05 9.13
CA PHE A 6 12.21 8.71 9.40
C PHE A 6 11.99 7.96 8.10
N THR A 7 12.54 6.75 8.02
CA THR A 7 12.34 5.82 6.91
C THR A 7 11.78 4.51 7.46
N PRO A 8 10.54 4.13 7.12
CA PRO A 8 9.95 2.89 7.62
C PRO A 8 10.50 1.66 6.90
N ASP A 9 10.72 0.58 7.66
CA ASP A 9 11.06 -0.75 7.12
C ASP A 9 9.82 -1.53 6.65
N ILE A 10 8.65 -1.24 7.23
CA ILE A 10 7.40 -1.95 6.97
C ILE A 10 6.29 -0.94 6.65
N LEU A 11 5.60 -1.19 5.53
CA LEU A 11 4.32 -0.60 5.18
C LEU A 11 3.21 -1.58 5.60
N HIS A 12 2.48 -1.25 6.66
CA HIS A 12 1.35 -2.07 7.14
C HIS A 12 0.04 -1.51 6.59
N LEU A 13 -0.64 -2.34 5.82
CA LEU A 13 -1.92 -2.06 5.18
C LEU A 13 -3.03 -2.74 5.96
N ASN A 14 -4.02 -1.95 6.37
CA ASN A 14 -5.21 -2.42 7.06
C ASN A 14 -6.35 -2.48 6.05
N ASP A 15 -6.59 -3.69 5.55
CA ASP A 15 -7.66 -4.07 4.63
C ASP A 15 -7.64 -3.34 3.27
N TRP A 16 -8.62 -3.68 2.42
CA TRP A 16 -8.65 -3.33 1.00
C TRP A 16 -8.59 -1.82 0.75
N GLN A 17 -9.10 -1.00 1.66
CA GLN A 17 -9.11 0.46 1.53
C GLN A 17 -7.69 1.03 1.42
N THR A 18 -6.69 0.36 1.99
CA THR A 18 -5.28 0.80 1.95
C THR A 18 -4.43 0.03 0.94
N ALA A 19 -4.99 -0.97 0.27
CA ALA A 19 -4.25 -1.87 -0.64
C ALA A 19 -3.50 -1.13 -1.76
N LEU A 20 -4.06 -0.02 -2.25
CA LEU A 20 -3.46 0.78 -3.34
C LEU A 20 -2.08 1.36 -2.95
N ALA A 21 -1.80 1.56 -1.67
CA ALA A 21 -0.50 2.05 -1.23
C ALA A 21 0.65 1.08 -1.59
N ALA A 22 0.43 -0.23 -1.60
CA ALA A 22 1.43 -1.19 -2.08
C ALA A 22 1.70 -1.05 -3.59
N VAL A 23 0.66 -0.76 -4.37
CA VAL A 23 0.79 -0.50 -5.81
C VAL A 23 1.66 0.74 -6.04
N TYR A 24 1.37 1.82 -5.32
CA TYR A 24 2.18 3.04 -5.41
C TYR A 24 3.61 2.83 -4.94
N LEU A 25 3.84 2.07 -3.87
CA LEU A 25 5.20 1.70 -3.45
C LEU A 25 5.97 1.05 -4.60
N ASN A 26 5.36 0.07 -5.27
CA ASN A 26 6.03 -0.67 -6.34
C ASN A 26 6.21 0.15 -7.62
N LEU A 27 5.21 0.94 -8.03
CA LEU A 27 5.26 1.69 -9.28
C LEU A 27 6.11 2.96 -9.19
N TYR A 28 6.06 3.66 -8.06
CA TYR A 28 6.61 5.02 -7.97
C TYR A 28 7.77 5.17 -6.98
N TYR A 29 7.84 4.33 -5.93
CA TYR A 29 8.78 4.56 -4.83
C TYR A 29 9.89 3.51 -4.70
N ARG A 30 9.77 2.33 -5.33
CA ARG A 30 10.78 1.26 -5.26
C ARG A 30 12.16 1.64 -5.81
N GLY A 31 12.21 2.62 -6.72
CA GLY A 31 13.45 3.16 -7.26
C GLY A 31 14.21 4.09 -6.29
N ASP A 32 13.56 4.59 -5.24
CA ASP A 32 14.21 5.37 -4.18
C ASP A 32 14.87 4.41 -3.18
N VAL A 33 16.18 4.62 -2.92
CA VAL A 33 16.97 3.80 -1.98
C VAL A 33 16.35 3.72 -0.58
N ARG A 34 15.59 4.75 -0.16
CA ARG A 34 14.90 4.78 1.13
C ARG A 34 13.80 3.73 1.21
N PHE A 35 13.12 3.45 0.12
CA PHE A 35 11.97 2.55 0.09
C PHE A 35 12.25 1.25 -0.64
N THR A 36 13.42 1.09 -1.27
CA THR A 36 13.78 -0.07 -2.08
C THR A 36 13.74 -1.40 -1.30
N PHE A 37 14.00 -1.37 0.01
CA PHE A 37 13.97 -2.55 0.87
C PHE A 37 12.72 -2.67 1.74
N MET A 38 11.87 -1.64 1.79
CA MET A 38 10.66 -1.63 2.62
C MET A 38 9.76 -2.83 2.29
N LYS A 39 9.25 -3.51 3.31
CA LYS A 39 8.37 -4.68 3.17
C LYS A 39 6.91 -4.28 3.39
N THR A 40 5.98 -5.10 2.91
CA THR A 40 4.55 -4.85 3.07
C THR A 40 3.93 -5.94 3.93
N VAL A 41 3.11 -5.55 4.91
CA VAL A 41 2.24 -6.45 5.69
C VAL A 41 0.80 -6.05 5.38
N PHE A 42 -0.07 -7.03 5.15
CA PHE A 42 -1.48 -6.79 4.87
C PHE A 42 -2.34 -7.54 5.88
N THR A 43 -3.24 -6.82 6.56
CA THR A 43 -4.21 -7.40 7.49
C THR A 43 -5.59 -7.36 6.86
N ILE A 44 -6.29 -8.50 6.86
CA ILE A 44 -7.68 -8.60 6.46
C ILE A 44 -8.53 -8.59 7.73
N HIS A 45 -9.47 -7.64 7.85
CA HIS A 45 -10.39 -7.60 8.98
C HIS A 45 -11.72 -8.30 8.66
N ASN A 46 -12.09 -8.40 7.38
CA ASN A 46 -13.33 -9.05 6.99
C ASN A 46 -13.21 -9.79 5.65
N ILE A 47 -13.21 -11.12 5.69
CA ILE A 47 -13.08 -11.95 4.49
C ILE A 47 -14.24 -11.80 3.48
N GLN A 48 -15.42 -11.37 3.93
CA GLN A 48 -16.62 -11.26 3.09
C GLN A 48 -16.62 -9.98 2.24
N TYR A 49 -16.07 -8.88 2.75
CA TYR A 49 -16.12 -7.56 2.09
C TYR A 49 -14.71 -7.06 1.77
N GLN A 50 -14.27 -7.28 0.54
CA GLN A 50 -12.89 -7.04 0.09
C GLN A 50 -12.77 -5.90 -0.94
N GLY A 51 -13.79 -5.04 -1.05
CA GLY A 51 -13.78 -3.93 -2.00
C GLY A 51 -13.64 -4.39 -3.45
N LYS A 52 -14.33 -5.48 -3.82
CA LYS A 52 -14.41 -5.94 -5.21
C LYS A 52 -15.50 -5.16 -5.91
N PHE A 53 -15.10 -4.39 -6.92
CA PHE A 53 -15.97 -3.55 -7.72
C PHE A 53 -15.82 -3.95 -9.19
N GLY A 54 -16.90 -3.87 -9.96
CA GLY A 54 -16.81 -4.07 -11.41
C GLY A 54 -16.38 -2.78 -12.12
N GLU A 55 -16.25 -2.87 -13.44
CA GLU A 55 -15.83 -1.75 -14.28
C GLU A 55 -16.83 -0.57 -14.23
N GLU A 56 -18.06 -0.79 -13.78
CA GLU A 56 -19.08 0.26 -13.65
C GLU A 56 -18.72 1.39 -12.68
N ILE A 57 -17.73 1.19 -11.82
CA ILE A 57 -17.29 2.18 -10.82
C ILE A 57 -16.03 2.94 -11.29
N ILE A 58 -15.45 2.56 -12.43
CA ILE A 58 -14.31 3.27 -13.02
C ILE A 58 -14.86 4.33 -13.98
N GLU A 59 -14.57 5.61 -13.70
CA GLU A 59 -14.90 6.77 -14.54
C GLU A 59 -13.74 7.13 -15.49
#